data_AF-A0A182F8E8-F1
#
_entry.id   AF-A0A182F8E8-F1
#
_cell.length_a   1.000
_cell.length_b   1.000
_cell.length_c   1.000
_cell.angle_alpha   90.00
_cell.angle_beta   90.00
_cell.angle_gamma   90.00
#
_symmetry.space_group_name_H-M   'P 1'
#
loop_
_entity.id
_entity.type
_entity.pdbx_description
1 polymer ?
#
loop_
_entity_poly.entity_id
_entity_poly.type
_entity_poly.pdbx_seq_one_letter_code
_entity_poly.pdbx_strand_id
1 'polypeptide(L)'
;MSGCDEEQSVLTTELPPTDLDDCLRVRKWWCFLLSSIFTFLAGLLAVLLWRAFAFLCCRKEPELAPNDPKQKEQKASRQGKQDFEGTFMTEAKDWAGELISGQTTTGRILVVLVFILSIASLIIYFIDASNEEVERCQKWSNNITQQIDLAFNIFFMVYFFIRFIAASDKLWFMLEMYSFVDYFTIPPSFVSIYLDRTWIGLRFLRALRLMTVPDILQYLNILKTSSSIRLAQLVSIFISVWLTAAGIIHLLENSGDPLEFNNPQQLSYWTCVYFLIVTMSTVGYGDVYCETVLGRTFLVFFLLVGLAMFASSIPEIIELVGSGSKYGGELKREQGKR
;
A
#
# COMPACT_ATOMS: atom_id res chain seq x y z
N MET A 1 -32.09 -30.24 56.05
CA MET A 1 -30.83 -30.84 55.56
C MET A 1 -31.15 -31.42 54.19
N SER A 2 -30.60 -30.80 53.14
CA SER A 2 -30.31 -31.34 51.78
C SER A 2 -31.40 -32.14 51.05
N GLY A 3 -31.82 -31.84 49.82
CA GLY A 3 -31.42 -30.90 48.80
C GLY A 3 -32.36 -31.14 47.60
N CYS A 4 -32.83 -30.07 46.95
CA CYS A 4 -33.58 -30.15 45.70
C CYS A 4 -32.56 -30.09 44.56
N ASP A 5 -32.55 -31.10 43.69
CA ASP A 5 -31.83 -31.06 42.43
C ASP A 5 -32.61 -30.15 41.47
N GLU A 6 -32.15 -28.90 41.33
CA GLU A 6 -32.53 -28.02 40.22
C GLU A 6 -31.79 -28.48 38.97
N GLU A 7 -32.46 -29.23 38.09
CA GLU A 7 -32.07 -29.32 36.68
C GLU A 7 -32.28 -27.95 36.04
N GLN A 8 -31.22 -27.13 36.06
CA GLN A 8 -31.10 -25.94 35.24
C GLN A 8 -30.99 -26.38 33.78
N SER A 9 -32.14 -26.49 33.10
CA SER A 9 -32.20 -26.52 31.65
C SER A 9 -31.69 -25.17 31.14
N VAL A 10 -30.39 -25.13 30.85
CA VAL A 10 -29.78 -24.03 30.11
C VAL A 10 -30.42 -24.04 28.74
N LEU A 11 -31.39 -23.14 28.54
CA LEU A 11 -31.92 -22.77 27.24
C LEU A 11 -30.77 -22.12 26.46
N THR A 12 -29.91 -22.95 25.87
CA THR A 12 -29.13 -22.53 24.71
C THR A 12 -30.16 -22.15 23.65
N THR A 13 -30.41 -20.85 23.54
CA THR A 13 -31.03 -20.30 22.34
C THR A 13 -30.00 -20.49 21.24
N GLU A 14 -29.95 -21.69 20.67
CA GLU A 14 -29.28 -21.93 19.41
C GLU A 14 -30.02 -21.08 18.36
N LEU A 15 -29.45 -19.90 18.09
CA LEU A 15 -29.73 -19.18 16.87
C LEU A 15 -29.44 -20.14 15.70
N PRO A 16 -30.32 -20.23 14.69
CA PRO A 16 -30.19 -21.24 13.64
C PRO A 16 -28.89 -21.01 12.85
N PRO A 17 -28.02 -22.02 12.67
CA PRO A 17 -26.77 -21.88 11.94
C PRO A 17 -27.07 -21.90 10.43
N THR A 18 -27.48 -20.77 9.84
CA THR A 18 -28.07 -20.82 8.49
C THR A 18 -27.78 -19.67 7.53
N ASP A 19 -26.74 -18.84 7.73
CA ASP A 19 -26.30 -17.93 6.64
C ASP A 19 -24.80 -17.55 6.71
N LEU A 20 -24.22 -17.45 7.91
CA LEU A 20 -22.82 -17.04 8.09
C LEU A 20 -21.82 -18.15 7.69
N ASP A 21 -22.11 -19.40 8.05
CA ASP A 21 -21.27 -20.56 7.73
C ASP A 21 -21.32 -20.97 6.25
N ASP A 22 -22.48 -20.78 5.59
CA ASP A 22 -22.59 -21.02 4.15
C ASP A 22 -21.80 -19.99 3.33
N CYS A 23 -21.64 -18.77 3.85
CA CYS A 23 -20.81 -17.76 3.20
C CYS A 23 -19.33 -18.16 3.19
N LEU A 24 -18.78 -18.62 4.31
CA LEU A 24 -17.37 -19.01 4.40
C LEU A 24 -17.06 -20.39 3.78
N ARG A 25 -18.09 -21.16 3.43
CA ARG A 25 -17.96 -22.49 2.78
C ARG A 25 -17.16 -22.46 1.48
N VAL A 26 -17.22 -21.36 0.73
CA VAL A 26 -16.39 -21.14 -0.47
C VAL A 26 -15.57 -19.88 -0.30
N ARG A 27 -14.24 -20.02 -0.23
CA ARG A 27 -13.30 -18.88 -0.19
C ARG A 27 -13.27 -18.18 -1.56
N LYS A 28 -13.46 -16.86 -1.56
CA LYS A 28 -13.54 -16.03 -2.79
C LYS A 28 -12.34 -15.09 -2.97
N TRP A 29 -11.22 -15.33 -2.29
CA TRP A 29 -9.98 -14.57 -2.43
C TRP A 29 -9.55 -14.31 -3.90
N TRP A 30 -9.79 -15.27 -4.80
CA TRP A 30 -9.52 -15.11 -6.24
C TRP A 30 -10.24 -13.91 -6.87
N CYS A 31 -11.47 -13.59 -6.46
CA CYS A 31 -12.21 -12.44 -6.99
C CYS A 31 -11.50 -11.13 -6.68
N PHE A 32 -10.92 -11.02 -5.47
CA PHE A 32 -10.17 -9.85 -5.05
C PHE A 32 -8.87 -9.71 -5.83
N LEU A 33 -8.08 -10.79 -5.97
CA LEU A 33 -6.85 -10.75 -6.77
C LEU A 33 -7.11 -10.48 -8.25
N LEU A 34 -8.13 -11.11 -8.82
CA LEU A 34 -8.51 -10.91 -10.22
C LEU A 34 -8.87 -9.44 -10.48
N SER A 35 -9.50 -8.75 -9.52
CA SER A 35 -9.80 -7.32 -9.64
C SER A 35 -8.54 -6.47 -9.76
N SER A 36 -7.52 -6.73 -8.95
CA SER A 36 -6.22 -6.05 -9.03
C SER A 36 -5.50 -6.35 -10.35
N ILE A 37 -5.45 -7.62 -10.77
CA ILE A 37 -4.80 -8.02 -12.02
C ILE A 37 -5.52 -7.39 -13.22
N PHE A 38 -6.86 -7.42 -13.24
CA PHE A 38 -7.65 -6.83 -14.30
C PHE A 38 -7.45 -5.32 -14.40
N THR A 39 -7.47 -4.60 -13.28
CA THR A 39 -7.22 -3.14 -13.30
C THR A 39 -5.82 -2.78 -13.79
N PHE A 40 -4.79 -3.53 -13.39
CA PHE A 40 -3.44 -3.36 -13.91
C PHE A 40 -3.36 -3.60 -15.42
N LEU A 41 -3.88 -4.74 -15.91
CA LEU A 41 -3.87 -5.08 -17.33
C LEU A 41 -4.71 -4.10 -18.16
N ALA A 42 -5.89 -3.70 -17.68
CA ALA A 42 -6.74 -2.74 -18.36
C ALA A 42 -6.06 -1.37 -18.47
N GLY A 43 -5.41 -0.89 -17.40
CA GLY A 43 -4.64 0.34 -17.45
C GLY A 43 -3.46 0.26 -18.41
N LEU A 44 -2.72 -0.85 -18.40
CA LEU A 44 -1.58 -1.06 -19.29
C LEU A 44 -2.03 -1.11 -20.76
N LEU A 45 -3.11 -1.82 -21.05
CA LEU A 45 -3.72 -1.85 -22.38
C LEU A 45 -4.21 -0.46 -22.81
N ALA A 46 -4.84 0.31 -21.92
CA ALA A 46 -5.28 1.67 -22.23
C ALA A 46 -4.11 2.57 -22.63
N VAL A 47 -2.99 2.51 -21.90
CA VAL A 47 -1.77 3.27 -22.24
C VAL A 47 -1.14 2.80 -23.55
N LEU A 48 -1.08 1.49 -23.79
CA LEU A 48 -0.56 0.94 -25.05
C LEU A 48 -1.44 1.31 -26.25
N LEU A 49 -2.77 1.24 -26.10
CA LEU A 49 -3.72 1.66 -27.12
C LEU A 49 -3.61 3.15 -27.40
N TRP A 50 -3.46 3.98 -26.36
CA TRP A 50 -3.21 5.41 -26.53
C TRP A 50 -1.91 5.67 -27.29
N ARG A 51 -0.80 5.00 -26.94
CA ARG A 51 0.48 5.10 -27.66
C ARG A 51 0.37 4.63 -29.11
N ALA A 52 -0.32 3.50 -29.34
CA ALA A 52 -0.53 2.95 -30.68
C ALA A 52 -1.42 3.89 -31.53
N PHE A 53 -2.46 4.47 -30.94
CA PHE A 53 -3.30 5.46 -31.60
C PHE A 53 -2.52 6.71 -31.97
N ALA A 54 -1.73 7.26 -31.04
CA ALA A 54 -0.85 8.40 -31.32
C ALA A 54 0.14 8.10 -32.47
N PHE A 55 0.75 6.91 -32.45
CA PHE A 55 1.66 6.46 -33.51
C PHE A 55 0.95 6.30 -34.88
N LEU A 56 -0.25 5.71 -34.90
CA LEU A 56 -1.06 5.53 -36.11
C LEU A 56 -1.56 6.86 -36.68
N CYS A 57 -1.91 7.82 -35.82
CA CYS A 57 -2.29 9.17 -36.23
C CYS A 57 -1.12 9.95 -36.83
N CYS A 58 0.09 9.85 -36.25
CA CYS A 58 1.29 10.48 -36.82
C CYS A 58 1.77 9.81 -38.12
N ARG A 59 1.46 8.52 -38.34
CA ARG A 59 1.82 7.81 -39.58
C ARG A 59 0.80 7.99 -40.72
N LYS A 60 -0.39 8.52 -40.42
CA LYS A 60 -1.48 8.75 -41.37
C LYS A 60 -1.45 10.13 -42.05
N GLU A 61 -0.27 10.69 -42.29
CA GLU A 61 -0.12 11.74 -43.30
C GLU A 61 0.14 11.11 -44.67
N PRO A 62 -0.88 10.91 -45.53
CA PRO A 62 -0.63 10.74 -46.94
C PRO A 62 -0.12 12.07 -47.49
N GLU A 63 1.02 12.06 -48.17
CA GLU A 63 1.41 13.14 -49.07
C GLU A 63 0.31 13.29 -50.15
N LEU A 64 -0.65 14.18 -49.92
CA LEU A 64 -1.60 14.61 -50.95
C LEU A 64 -1.14 15.96 -51.52
N ALA A 65 -1.36 16.12 -52.83
CA ALA A 65 -0.90 17.25 -53.62
C ALA A 65 -1.33 18.63 -53.06
N PRO A 66 -0.56 19.72 -53.29
CA PRO A 66 -0.51 20.86 -52.38
C PRO A 66 -1.72 21.81 -52.33
N ASN A 67 -2.79 21.59 -53.11
CA ASN A 67 -3.68 22.68 -53.52
C ASN A 67 -5.20 22.45 -53.48
N ASP A 68 -5.72 21.46 -52.73
CA ASP A 68 -7.18 21.30 -52.59
C ASP A 68 -7.78 22.14 -51.43
N PRO A 69 -8.70 23.09 -51.68
CA PRO A 69 -9.22 24.00 -50.64
C PRO A 69 -10.01 23.28 -49.53
N LYS A 70 -10.69 22.17 -49.84
CA LYS A 70 -11.41 21.34 -48.85
C LYS A 70 -10.46 20.64 -47.87
N GLN A 71 -9.19 20.46 -48.24
CA GLN A 71 -8.19 19.81 -47.41
C GLN A 71 -7.61 20.77 -46.37
N LYS A 72 -7.51 22.06 -46.69
CA LYS A 72 -7.10 23.11 -45.74
C LYS A 72 -8.12 23.28 -44.61
N GLU A 73 -9.42 23.27 -44.90
CA GLU A 73 -10.46 23.35 -43.87
C GLU A 73 -10.49 22.12 -42.96
N GLN A 74 -10.39 20.90 -43.52
CA GLN A 74 -10.35 19.68 -42.71
C GLN A 74 -9.07 19.52 -41.90
N LYS A 75 -7.92 19.98 -42.42
CA LYS A 75 -6.67 20.05 -41.65
C LYS A 75 -6.77 21.11 -40.56
N ALA A 76 -7.24 22.31 -40.85
CA ALA A 76 -7.40 23.38 -39.85
C ALA A 76 -8.39 23.02 -38.73
N SER A 77 -9.51 22.34 -39.04
CA SER A 77 -10.47 21.93 -38.02
C SER A 77 -9.96 20.78 -37.15
N ARG A 78 -9.17 19.85 -37.71
CA ARG A 78 -8.55 18.73 -36.96
C ARG A 78 -7.35 19.19 -36.15
N GLN A 79 -6.54 20.08 -36.71
CA GLN A 79 -5.40 20.70 -36.05
C GLN A 79 -5.87 21.57 -34.89
N GLY A 80 -6.91 22.41 -35.07
CA GLY A 80 -7.51 23.16 -33.96
C GLY A 80 -8.09 22.28 -32.84
N LYS A 81 -8.59 21.07 -33.17
CA LYS A 81 -9.10 20.13 -32.16
C LYS A 81 -7.99 19.36 -31.43
N GLN A 82 -6.93 18.96 -32.15
CA GLN A 82 -5.74 18.35 -31.56
C GLN A 82 -4.90 19.34 -30.76
N ASP A 83 -4.82 20.59 -31.20
CA ASP A 83 -4.17 21.68 -30.48
C ASP A 83 -4.93 21.98 -29.19
N PHE A 84 -6.27 22.06 -29.23
CA PHE A 84 -7.10 22.26 -28.04
C PHE A 84 -7.01 21.10 -27.03
N GLU A 85 -7.09 19.84 -27.48
CA GLU A 85 -6.91 18.67 -26.61
C GLU A 85 -5.46 18.59 -26.06
N GLY A 86 -4.48 18.96 -26.88
CA GLY A 86 -3.08 19.08 -26.48
C GLY A 86 -2.88 20.12 -25.39
N THR A 87 -3.46 21.32 -25.56
CA THR A 87 -3.39 22.42 -24.59
C THR A 87 -4.03 22.04 -23.26
N PHE A 88 -5.23 21.44 -23.26
CA PHE A 88 -5.88 20.99 -22.04
C PHE A 88 -5.06 19.93 -21.30
N MET A 89 -4.50 18.96 -22.03
CA MET A 89 -3.70 17.90 -21.41
C MET A 89 -2.35 18.41 -20.88
N THR A 90 -1.75 19.41 -21.52
CA THR A 90 -0.56 20.09 -20.99
C THR A 90 -0.89 20.91 -19.74
N GLU A 91 -1.98 21.66 -19.73
CA GLU A 91 -2.42 22.43 -18.55
C GLU A 91 -2.73 21.52 -17.37
N ALA A 92 -3.46 20.41 -17.60
CA ALA A 92 -3.79 19.44 -16.57
C ALA A 92 -2.53 18.76 -16.01
N LYS A 93 -1.53 18.48 -16.86
CA LYS A 93 -0.25 17.90 -16.44
C LYS A 93 0.55 18.89 -15.59
N ASP A 94 0.60 20.15 -15.97
CA ASP A 94 1.33 21.19 -15.22
C ASP A 94 0.67 21.45 -13.87
N TRP A 95 -0.67 21.54 -13.84
CA TRP A 95 -1.44 21.65 -12.59
C TRP A 95 -1.23 20.46 -11.65
N ALA A 96 -1.29 19.24 -12.18
CA ALA A 96 -1.05 18.03 -11.40
C ALA A 96 0.40 17.95 -10.89
N GLY A 97 1.36 18.37 -11.72
CA GLY A 97 2.78 18.47 -11.35
C GLY A 97 3.00 19.46 -10.21
N GLU A 98 2.36 20.64 -10.27
CA GLU A 98 2.44 21.65 -9.23
C GLU A 98 1.88 21.15 -7.88
N LEU A 99 0.75 20.41 -7.91
CA LEU A 99 0.18 19.79 -6.72
C LEU A 99 1.12 18.77 -6.06
N ILE A 100 1.74 17.89 -6.85
CA ILE A 100 2.65 16.86 -6.32
C ILE A 100 3.95 17.47 -5.81
N SER A 101 4.44 18.52 -6.47
CA SER A 101 5.69 19.19 -6.09
C SER A 101 5.63 19.86 -4.71
N GLY A 102 4.43 20.09 -4.17
CA GLY A 102 4.25 20.75 -2.87
C GLY A 102 4.72 22.22 -2.83
N GLN A 103 4.92 22.86 -4.00
CA GLN A 103 5.31 24.26 -4.08
C GLN A 103 4.15 25.18 -3.67
N THR A 104 2.93 24.83 -4.06
CA THR A 104 1.71 25.54 -3.66
C THR A 104 1.25 25.17 -2.25
N THR A 105 0.52 26.07 -1.61
CA THR A 105 -0.15 25.79 -0.33
C THR A 105 -1.09 24.60 -0.43
N THR A 106 -1.83 24.48 -1.54
CA THR A 106 -2.71 23.34 -1.83
C THR A 106 -1.93 22.03 -1.97
N GLY A 107 -0.80 22.05 -2.69
CA GLY A 107 0.07 20.88 -2.82
C GLY A 107 0.63 20.42 -1.47
N ARG A 108 1.05 21.35 -0.60
CA ARG A 108 1.50 21.00 0.76
C ARG A 108 0.39 20.36 1.59
N ILE A 109 -0.81 20.90 1.54
CA ILE A 109 -1.97 20.31 2.23
C ILE A 109 -2.22 18.90 1.72
N LEU A 110 -2.20 18.69 0.40
CA LEU A 110 -2.38 17.38 -0.21
C LEU A 110 -1.32 16.39 0.28
N VAL A 111 -0.05 16.77 0.28
CA VAL A 111 1.08 15.92 0.71
C VAL A 111 0.97 15.54 2.20
N VAL A 112 0.66 16.50 3.08
CA VAL A 112 0.43 16.24 4.52
C VAL A 112 -0.75 15.29 4.71
N LEU A 113 -1.83 15.52 3.95
CA LEU A 113 -3.05 14.73 4.06
C LEU A 113 -2.79 13.28 3.58
N VAL A 114 -2.08 13.09 2.46
CA VAL A 114 -1.63 11.77 1.99
C VAL A 114 -0.81 11.06 3.07
N PHE A 115 0.12 11.76 3.72
CA PHE A 115 0.91 11.21 4.81
C PHE A 115 0.05 10.74 5.99
N ILE A 116 -0.81 11.60 6.52
CA ILE A 116 -1.68 11.26 7.66
C ILE A 116 -2.63 10.09 7.30
N LEU A 117 -3.26 10.14 6.13
CA LEU A 117 -4.16 9.08 5.68
C LEU A 117 -3.41 7.77 5.42
N SER A 118 -2.14 7.81 4.98
CA SER A 118 -1.36 6.59 4.77
C SER A 118 -1.12 5.86 6.09
N ILE A 119 -0.74 6.60 7.14
CA ILE A 119 -0.56 6.06 8.49
C ILE A 119 -1.90 5.56 9.05
N ALA A 120 -2.96 6.34 8.92
CA ALA A 120 -4.30 5.93 9.37
C ALA A 120 -4.76 4.65 8.66
N SER A 121 -4.55 4.53 7.35
CA SER A 121 -4.90 3.33 6.57
C SER A 121 -4.11 2.09 6.97
N LEU A 122 -2.87 2.27 7.45
CA LEU A 122 -2.04 1.19 7.98
C LEU A 122 -2.48 0.77 9.38
N ILE A 123 -2.87 1.73 10.24
CA ILE A 123 -3.45 1.44 11.56
C ILE A 123 -4.75 0.66 11.42
N ILE A 124 -5.62 1.05 10.49
CA ILE A 124 -6.84 0.30 10.17
C ILE A 124 -6.51 -1.14 9.75
N TYR A 125 -5.47 -1.33 8.94
CA TYR A 125 -4.99 -2.68 8.61
C TYR A 125 -4.54 -3.45 9.86
N PHE A 126 -3.80 -2.84 10.80
CA PHE A 126 -3.39 -3.53 12.03
C PHE A 126 -4.57 -3.90 12.93
N ILE A 127 -5.60 -3.05 13.00
CA ILE A 127 -6.83 -3.34 13.73
C ILE A 127 -7.56 -4.53 13.08
N ASP A 128 -7.72 -4.50 11.75
CA ASP A 128 -8.34 -5.59 11.01
C ASP A 128 -7.54 -6.90 11.15
N ALA A 129 -6.21 -6.84 11.03
CA ALA A 129 -5.30 -7.99 11.08
C ALA A 129 -5.04 -8.53 12.49
N SER A 130 -5.37 -7.78 13.54
CA SER A 130 -5.38 -8.31 14.91
C SER A 130 -6.46 -9.35 15.13
N ASN A 131 -7.46 -9.39 14.24
CA ASN A 131 -8.43 -10.45 14.20
C ASN A 131 -7.84 -11.68 13.49
N GLU A 132 -7.95 -12.85 14.11
CA GLU A 132 -7.31 -14.09 13.66
C GLU A 132 -7.88 -14.69 12.36
N GLU A 133 -8.95 -14.10 11.80
CA GLU A 133 -9.65 -14.59 10.63
C GLU A 133 -9.29 -13.82 9.35
N VAL A 134 -8.98 -14.56 8.28
CA VAL A 134 -8.56 -13.98 6.98
C VAL A 134 -9.73 -13.43 6.15
N GLU A 135 -10.89 -14.09 6.21
CA GLU A 135 -12.11 -13.71 5.48
C GLU A 135 -13.29 -13.60 6.46
N ARG A 136 -14.09 -12.54 6.32
CA ARG A 136 -15.32 -12.35 7.10
C ARG A 136 -16.50 -11.97 6.21
N CYS A 137 -17.64 -12.59 6.47
CA CYS A 137 -18.89 -12.27 5.80
C CYS A 137 -19.74 -11.37 6.69
N GLN A 138 -19.64 -10.06 6.47
CA GLN A 138 -20.40 -9.07 7.22
C GLN A 138 -20.87 -7.99 6.27
N LYS A 139 -22.15 -7.64 6.38
CA LYS A 139 -22.78 -6.58 5.58
C LYS A 139 -22.05 -5.26 5.79
N TRP A 140 -21.80 -4.55 4.69
CA TRP A 140 -21.08 -3.26 4.69
C TRP A 140 -21.67 -2.23 5.66
N SER A 141 -22.99 -2.18 5.81
CA SER A 141 -23.67 -1.22 6.70
C SER A 141 -23.27 -1.36 8.17
N ASN A 142 -22.91 -2.58 8.61
CA ASN A 142 -22.61 -2.86 10.02
C ASN A 142 -21.11 -2.73 10.33
N ASN A 143 -20.28 -2.49 9.31
CA ASN A 143 -18.82 -2.58 9.43
C ASN A 143 -18.18 -1.20 9.28
N ILE A 144 -18.05 -0.48 10.39
CA ILE A 144 -17.49 0.88 10.43
C ILE A 144 -16.06 0.90 9.88
N THR A 145 -15.24 -0.10 10.22
CA THR A 145 -13.85 -0.19 9.75
C THR A 145 -13.78 -0.27 8.22
N GLN A 146 -14.68 -1.02 7.58
CA GLN A 146 -14.76 -1.11 6.12
C GLN A 146 -15.23 0.20 5.46
N GLN A 147 -16.13 0.93 6.12
CA GLN A 147 -16.59 2.24 5.64
C GLN A 147 -15.47 3.28 5.66
N ILE A 148 -14.69 3.32 6.74
CA ILE A 148 -13.51 4.18 6.87
C ILE A 148 -12.44 3.77 5.85
N ASP A 149 -12.19 2.47 5.70
CA ASP A 149 -11.23 1.94 4.73
C ASP A 149 -11.57 2.37 3.30
N LEU A 150 -12.84 2.25 2.91
CA LEU A 150 -13.34 2.70 1.63
C LEU A 150 -13.10 4.20 1.41
N ALA A 151 -13.41 5.03 2.41
CA ALA A 151 -13.21 6.47 2.31
C ALA A 151 -11.73 6.82 2.03
N PHE A 152 -10.80 6.15 2.71
CA PHE A 152 -9.37 6.31 2.45
C PHE A 152 -8.98 5.82 1.04
N ASN A 153 -9.49 4.68 0.58
CA ASN A 153 -9.18 4.17 -0.76
C ASN A 153 -9.75 5.06 -1.88
N ILE A 154 -10.92 5.70 -1.69
CA ILE A 154 -11.44 6.70 -2.63
C ILE A 154 -10.49 7.90 -2.72
N PHE A 155 -9.98 8.38 -1.59
CA PHE A 155 -8.98 9.45 -1.58
C PHE A 155 -7.69 9.01 -2.31
N PHE A 156 -7.17 7.82 -2.03
CA PHE A 156 -5.98 7.30 -2.72
C PHE A 156 -6.20 7.06 -4.20
N MET A 157 -7.42 6.74 -4.63
CA MET A 157 -7.78 6.63 -6.04
C MET A 157 -7.65 7.99 -6.76
N VAL A 158 -8.17 9.06 -6.14
CA VAL A 158 -8.00 10.42 -6.69
C VAL A 158 -6.51 10.79 -6.74
N TYR A 159 -5.77 10.50 -5.66
CA TYR A 159 -4.33 10.74 -5.62
C TYR A 159 -3.55 9.95 -6.69
N PHE A 160 -3.92 8.69 -6.94
CA PHE A 160 -3.37 7.88 -8.01
C PHE A 160 -3.58 8.52 -9.38
N PHE A 161 -4.79 9.03 -9.67
CA PHE A 161 -5.06 9.71 -10.95
C PHE A 161 -4.29 11.03 -11.10
N ILE A 162 -4.12 11.81 -10.02
CA ILE A 162 -3.28 13.02 -10.05
C ILE A 162 -1.84 12.65 -10.42
N ARG A 163 -1.27 11.63 -9.77
CA ARG A 163 0.08 11.12 -10.10
C ARG A 163 0.17 10.59 -11.53
N PHE A 164 -0.85 9.86 -11.99
CA PHE A 164 -0.93 9.36 -13.36
C PHE A 164 -0.91 10.50 -14.38
N ILE A 165 -1.65 11.59 -14.14
CA ILE A 165 -1.68 12.76 -15.04
C ILE A 165 -0.34 13.51 -15.06
N ALA A 166 0.29 13.68 -13.90
CA ALA A 166 1.58 14.37 -13.80
C ALA A 166 2.76 13.59 -14.42
N ALA A 167 2.71 12.26 -14.41
CA ALA A 167 3.81 11.42 -14.90
C ALA A 167 4.19 11.72 -16.36
N SER A 168 5.49 11.87 -16.65
CA SER A 168 6.01 12.02 -18.01
C SER A 168 5.81 10.74 -18.83
N ASP A 169 6.20 9.60 -18.28
CA ASP A 169 6.08 8.28 -18.89
C ASP A 169 5.01 7.44 -18.19
N LYS A 170 3.83 7.38 -18.81
CA LYS A 170 2.67 6.63 -18.27
C LYS A 170 2.96 5.14 -18.06
N LEU A 171 3.75 4.51 -18.92
CA LEU A 171 4.12 3.08 -18.78
C LEU A 171 5.04 2.83 -17.59
N TRP A 172 6.06 3.67 -17.42
CA TRP A 172 6.97 3.55 -16.28
C TRP A 172 6.25 3.82 -14.97
N PHE A 173 5.38 4.82 -14.95
CA PHE A 173 4.51 5.09 -13.81
C PHE A 173 3.63 3.89 -13.45
N MET A 174 3.09 3.17 -14.44
CA MET A 174 2.30 1.97 -14.17
C MET A 174 3.11 0.81 -13.57
N LEU A 175 4.42 0.76 -13.81
CA LEU A 175 5.34 -0.26 -13.26
C LEU A 175 6.07 0.22 -12.00
N GLU A 176 5.71 1.39 -11.47
CA GLU A 176 6.28 1.94 -10.25
C GLU A 176 5.77 1.17 -9.01
N MET A 177 6.65 0.96 -8.02
CA MET A 177 6.31 0.21 -6.79
C MET A 177 5.06 0.76 -6.08
N TYR A 178 4.92 2.09 -5.99
CA TYR A 178 3.77 2.72 -5.34
C TYR A 178 2.46 2.53 -6.12
N SER A 179 2.54 2.43 -7.45
CA SER A 179 1.38 2.12 -8.29
C SER A 179 0.93 0.68 -8.06
N PHE A 180 1.85 -0.26 -7.86
CA PHE A 180 1.51 -1.64 -7.47
C PHE A 180 0.75 -1.69 -6.14
N VAL A 181 1.19 -0.94 -5.13
CA VAL A 181 0.46 -0.87 -3.84
C VAL A 181 -0.98 -0.40 -4.06
N ASP A 182 -1.20 0.60 -4.92
CA ASP A 182 -2.53 1.11 -5.22
C ASP A 182 -3.40 0.07 -5.97
N TYR A 183 -2.85 -0.67 -6.93
CA TYR A 183 -3.58 -1.73 -7.64
C TYR A 183 -4.00 -2.89 -6.73
N PHE A 184 -3.20 -3.22 -5.71
CA PHE A 184 -3.51 -4.32 -4.80
C PHE A 184 -4.33 -3.91 -3.58
N THR A 185 -4.54 -2.61 -3.35
CA THR A 185 -5.30 -2.12 -2.19
C THR A 185 -6.62 -1.46 -2.58
N ILE A 186 -6.68 -0.72 -3.69
CA ILE A 186 -7.87 0.07 -4.07
C ILE A 186 -8.96 -0.81 -4.71
N PRO A 187 -8.74 -1.55 -5.81
CA PRO A 187 -9.79 -2.37 -6.44
C PRO A 187 -10.41 -3.42 -5.51
N PRO A 188 -9.63 -4.19 -4.70
CA PRO A 188 -10.20 -5.15 -3.76
C PRO A 188 -11.15 -4.52 -2.75
N SER A 189 -10.93 -3.24 -2.37
CA SER A 189 -11.83 -2.54 -1.45
C SER A 189 -13.21 -2.30 -2.05
N PHE A 190 -13.31 -1.99 -3.35
CA PHE A 190 -14.59 -1.86 -4.04
C PHE A 190 -15.28 -3.21 -4.22
N VAL A 191 -14.51 -4.26 -4.53
CA VAL A 191 -15.04 -5.63 -4.62
C VAL A 191 -15.59 -6.12 -3.28
N SER A 192 -14.99 -5.71 -2.16
CA SER A 192 -15.46 -6.08 -0.82
C SER A 192 -16.89 -5.63 -0.53
N ILE A 193 -17.32 -4.51 -1.13
CA ILE A 193 -18.68 -3.97 -1.01
C ILE A 193 -19.62 -4.74 -1.91
N TYR A 194 -19.20 -5.01 -3.15
CA TYR A 194 -20.01 -5.75 -4.12
C TYR A 194 -20.31 -7.19 -3.66
N LEU A 195 -19.39 -7.81 -2.92
CA LEU A 195 -19.51 -9.18 -2.42
C LEU A 195 -20.00 -9.28 -0.96
N ASP A 196 -20.23 -8.16 -0.27
CA ASP A 196 -20.51 -8.11 1.19
C ASP A 196 -19.56 -8.99 2.02
N ARG A 197 -18.29 -9.02 1.62
CA ARG A 197 -17.24 -9.85 2.23
C ARG A 197 -15.96 -9.05 2.38
N THR A 198 -15.34 -9.11 3.55
CA THR A 198 -14.02 -8.53 3.79
C THR A 198 -12.94 -9.61 3.70
N TRP A 199 -11.84 -9.26 3.03
CA TRP A 199 -10.65 -10.08 2.91
C TRP A 199 -9.43 -9.24 3.27
N ILE A 200 -8.62 -9.74 4.21
CA ILE A 200 -7.39 -9.06 4.64
C ILE A 200 -6.37 -9.02 3.49
N GLY A 201 -6.19 -10.16 2.79
CA GLY A 201 -5.42 -10.27 1.55
C GLY A 201 -4.10 -9.50 1.54
N LEU A 202 -3.91 -8.70 0.49
CA LEU A 202 -2.69 -7.91 0.24
C LEU A 202 -2.71 -6.52 0.90
N ARG A 203 -3.60 -6.26 1.88
CA ARG A 203 -3.67 -4.95 2.55
C ARG A 203 -2.38 -4.58 3.29
N PHE A 204 -1.55 -5.56 3.66
CA PHE A 204 -0.23 -5.31 4.26
C PHE A 204 0.71 -4.51 3.35
N LEU A 205 0.50 -4.50 2.03
CA LEU A 205 1.29 -3.70 1.09
C LEU A 205 1.20 -2.19 1.38
N ARG A 206 0.20 -1.74 2.15
CA ARG A 206 0.13 -0.36 2.66
C ARG A 206 1.35 0.04 3.48
N ALA A 207 2.03 -0.92 4.13
CA ALA A 207 3.26 -0.66 4.86
C ALA A 207 4.39 -0.13 3.94
N LEU A 208 4.41 -0.50 2.66
CA LEU A 208 5.36 0.03 1.66
C LEU A 208 5.21 1.53 1.43
N ARG A 209 4.03 2.12 1.73
CA ARG A 209 3.84 3.58 1.66
C ARG A 209 4.67 4.33 2.69
N LEU A 210 5.15 3.67 3.76
CA LEU A 210 6.09 4.31 4.68
C LEU A 210 7.37 4.74 3.96
N MET A 211 7.79 4.05 2.90
CA MET A 211 8.98 4.43 2.13
C MET A 211 8.94 5.86 1.57
N THR A 212 7.77 6.45 1.37
CA THR A 212 7.63 7.84 0.89
C THR A 212 7.71 8.89 2.00
N VAL A 213 7.69 8.48 3.27
CA VAL A 213 7.72 9.37 4.44
C VAL A 213 8.95 10.30 4.46
N PRO A 214 10.19 9.83 4.20
CA PRO A 214 11.36 10.70 4.17
C PRO A 214 11.24 11.82 3.13
N ASP A 215 10.73 11.49 1.94
CA ASP A 215 10.54 12.47 0.86
C ASP A 215 9.51 13.52 1.27
N ILE A 216 8.40 13.09 1.88
CA ILE A 216 7.37 13.99 2.41
C ILE A 216 7.94 14.90 3.50
N LEU A 217 8.72 14.37 4.44
CA LEU A 217 9.35 15.16 5.49
C LEU A 217 10.40 16.14 4.96
N GLN A 218 11.07 15.81 3.86
CA GLN A 218 11.96 16.72 3.15
C GLN A 218 11.15 17.85 2.47
N TYR A 219 10.04 17.54 1.81
CA TYR A 219 9.14 18.55 1.23
C TYR A 219 8.58 19.52 2.28
N LEU A 220 8.30 19.03 3.49
CA LEU A 220 7.82 19.85 4.61
C LEU A 220 8.94 20.65 5.30
N ASN A 221 10.19 20.60 4.80
CA ASN A 221 11.36 21.25 5.41
C ASN A 221 11.61 20.84 6.88
N ILE A 222 11.17 19.65 7.28
CA ILE A 222 11.40 19.08 8.62
C ILE A 222 12.80 18.46 8.68
N LEU A 223 13.17 17.70 7.65
CA LEU A 223 14.50 17.12 7.50
C LEU A 223 15.38 18.05 6.66
N LYS A 224 16.29 18.78 7.32
CA LYS A 224 17.16 19.77 6.66
C LYS A 224 18.56 19.25 6.38
N THR A 225 19.06 18.33 7.20
CA THR A 225 20.42 17.80 7.11
C THR A 225 20.44 16.51 6.31
N SER A 226 21.44 16.33 5.44
CA SER A 226 21.64 15.11 4.64
C SER A 226 21.70 13.84 5.51
N SER A 227 22.35 13.90 6.67
CA SER A 227 22.41 12.80 7.63
C SER A 227 21.03 12.41 8.17
N SER A 228 20.17 13.39 8.48
CA SER A 228 18.81 13.13 8.98
C SER A 228 17.89 12.60 7.89
N ILE A 229 18.04 13.07 6.64
CA ILE A 229 17.31 12.54 5.47
C ILE A 229 17.68 11.07 5.26
N ARG A 230 18.98 10.77 5.22
CA ARG A 230 19.50 9.40 5.02
C ARG A 230 19.07 8.46 6.15
N LEU A 231 19.13 8.93 7.40
CA LEU A 231 18.64 8.18 8.56
C LEU A 231 17.14 7.86 8.42
N ALA A 232 16.31 8.85 8.10
CA ALA A 232 14.87 8.66 7.92
C ALA A 232 14.57 7.68 6.76
N GLN A 233 15.34 7.76 5.66
CA GLN A 233 15.24 6.83 4.53
C GLN A 233 15.54 5.40 4.94
N LEU A 234 16.67 5.16 5.62
CA LEU A 234 17.05 3.82 6.08
C LEU A 234 16.03 3.24 7.05
N VAL A 235 15.63 4.02 8.06
CA VAL A 235 14.65 3.58 9.07
C VAL A 235 13.30 3.27 8.42
N SER A 236 12.85 4.11 7.49
CA SER A 236 11.57 3.90 6.83
C SER A 236 11.58 2.68 5.90
N ILE A 237 12.64 2.49 5.12
CA ILE A 237 12.81 1.29 4.27
C ILE A 237 12.86 0.04 5.14
N PHE A 238 13.63 0.06 6.23
CA PHE A 238 13.73 -1.08 7.14
C PHE A 238 12.38 -1.46 7.75
N ILE A 239 11.65 -0.49 8.32
CA ILE A 239 10.34 -0.74 8.94
C ILE A 239 9.30 -1.17 7.89
N SER A 240 9.26 -0.54 6.72
CA SER A 240 8.28 -0.86 5.68
C SER A 240 8.45 -2.27 5.12
N VAL A 241 9.69 -2.69 4.80
CA VAL A 241 9.97 -4.05 4.32
C VAL A 241 9.62 -5.07 5.38
N TRP A 242 9.93 -4.79 6.64
CA TRP A 242 9.68 -5.69 7.75
C TRP A 242 8.20 -5.92 8.02
N LEU A 243 7.41 -4.85 8.12
CA LEU A 243 5.96 -4.93 8.29
C LEU A 243 5.30 -5.62 7.10
N THR A 244 5.78 -5.35 5.88
CA THR A 244 5.29 -6.04 4.68
C THR A 244 5.59 -7.53 4.74
N ALA A 245 6.80 -7.93 5.12
CA ALA A 245 7.17 -9.34 5.27
C ALA A 245 6.37 -10.05 6.37
N ALA A 246 6.11 -9.36 7.49
CA ALA A 246 5.25 -9.88 8.55
C ALA A 246 3.83 -10.12 8.04
N GLY A 247 3.31 -9.19 7.23
CA GLY A 247 2.00 -9.34 6.57
C GLY A 247 1.94 -10.47 5.56
N ILE A 248 3.03 -10.73 4.83
CA ILE A 248 3.12 -11.89 3.92
C ILE A 248 3.05 -13.19 4.73
N ILE A 249 3.85 -13.34 5.77
CA ILE A 249 3.83 -14.55 6.62
C ILE A 249 2.47 -14.73 7.28
N HIS A 250 1.90 -13.64 7.82
CA HIS A 250 0.56 -13.65 8.40
C HIS A 250 -0.50 -14.13 7.39
N LEU A 251 -0.43 -13.67 6.14
CA LEU A 251 -1.34 -14.14 5.09
C LEU A 251 -1.12 -15.62 4.76
N LEU A 252 0.14 -16.05 4.58
CA LEU A 252 0.48 -17.41 4.17
C LEU A 252 0.11 -18.44 5.26
N GLU A 253 0.50 -18.21 6.52
CA GLU A 253 0.24 -19.13 7.62
C GLU A 253 -1.25 -19.22 7.97
N ASN A 254 -1.97 -18.10 8.02
CA ASN A 254 -3.40 -18.11 8.31
C ASN A 254 -4.26 -18.63 7.13
N SER A 255 -3.78 -18.49 5.89
CA SER A 255 -4.50 -19.03 4.72
C SER A 255 -4.31 -20.54 4.58
N GLY A 256 -3.15 -21.08 4.97
CA GLY A 256 -2.75 -22.46 4.74
C GLY A 256 -2.18 -22.70 3.33
N ASP A 257 -1.70 -23.92 3.08
CA ASP A 257 -1.07 -24.25 1.80
C ASP A 257 -2.08 -24.29 0.63
N PRO A 258 -1.68 -23.88 -0.58
CA PRO A 258 -2.57 -23.78 -1.73
C PRO A 258 -3.12 -25.16 -2.13
N LEU A 259 -4.25 -25.15 -2.86
CA LEU A 259 -5.02 -26.31 -3.36
C LEU A 259 -6.00 -26.90 -2.34
N GLU A 260 -5.53 -27.29 -1.16
CA GLU A 260 -6.40 -27.90 -0.13
C GLU A 260 -6.65 -26.98 1.07
N PHE A 261 -5.90 -25.88 1.22
CA PHE A 261 -5.93 -25.00 2.40
C PHE A 261 -5.75 -25.77 3.72
N ASN A 262 -4.96 -26.85 3.64
CA ASN A 262 -4.61 -27.66 4.79
C ASN A 262 -3.56 -26.93 5.64
N ASN A 263 -3.52 -27.28 6.92
CA ASN A 263 -2.58 -26.78 7.91
C ASN A 263 -2.57 -25.24 8.11
N PRO A 264 -3.73 -24.56 8.28
CA PRO A 264 -3.72 -23.16 8.69
C PRO A 264 -3.22 -23.04 10.13
N GLN A 265 -2.26 -22.16 10.35
CA GLN A 265 -1.76 -21.83 11.67
C GLN A 265 -2.28 -20.43 12.04
N GLN A 266 -3.17 -20.36 13.03
CA GLN A 266 -3.73 -19.09 13.50
C GLN A 266 -2.66 -18.29 14.25
N LEU A 267 -2.02 -17.37 13.53
CA LEU A 267 -1.02 -16.45 14.06
C LEU A 267 -1.54 -15.02 13.97
N SER A 268 -1.50 -14.31 15.09
CA SER A 268 -1.73 -12.87 15.09
C SER A 268 -0.63 -12.14 14.32
N TYR A 269 -0.99 -11.03 13.66
CA TYR A 269 -0.04 -10.20 12.92
C TYR A 269 1.17 -9.79 13.77
N TRP A 270 0.97 -9.45 15.05
CA TRP A 270 2.06 -9.06 15.94
C TRP A 270 2.98 -10.23 16.31
N THR A 271 2.46 -11.45 16.35
CA THR A 271 3.27 -12.66 16.52
C THR A 271 4.17 -12.89 15.30
N CYS A 272 3.69 -12.60 14.08
CA CYS A 272 4.50 -12.63 12.87
C CYS A 272 5.60 -11.55 12.87
N VAL A 273 5.28 -10.34 13.37
CA VAL A 273 6.29 -9.28 13.55
C VAL A 273 7.37 -9.72 14.55
N TYR A 274 6.96 -10.26 15.70
CA TYR A 274 7.88 -10.84 16.70
C TYR A 274 8.77 -11.94 16.12
N PHE A 275 8.16 -12.89 15.40
CA PHE A 275 8.89 -13.97 14.73
C PHE A 275 9.96 -13.43 13.77
N LEU A 276 9.64 -12.40 12.97
CA LEU A 276 10.62 -11.80 12.08
C LEU A 276 11.72 -11.02 12.83
N ILE A 277 11.42 -10.35 13.95
CA ILE A 277 12.45 -9.74 14.83
C ILE A 277 13.47 -10.79 15.25
N VAL A 278 12.98 -11.89 15.82
CA VAL A 278 13.81 -12.96 16.38
C VAL A 278 14.63 -13.66 15.30
N THR A 279 14.04 -13.86 14.12
CA THR A 279 14.70 -14.59 13.03
C THR A 279 15.74 -13.71 12.31
N MET A 280 15.43 -12.44 12.03
CA MET A 280 16.35 -11.51 11.36
C MET A 280 17.53 -11.10 12.24
N SER A 281 17.33 -11.05 13.56
CA SER A 281 18.41 -10.86 14.53
C SER A 281 19.25 -12.13 14.75
N THR A 282 18.98 -13.22 14.02
CA THR A 282 19.66 -14.52 14.11
C THR A 282 19.56 -15.20 15.48
N VAL A 283 18.59 -14.80 16.30
CA VAL A 283 18.36 -15.39 17.64
C VAL A 283 17.66 -16.74 17.51
N GLY A 284 16.55 -16.79 16.78
CA GLY A 284 15.85 -18.04 16.45
C GLY A 284 15.44 -18.90 17.66
N TYR A 285 14.61 -18.36 18.58
CA TYR A 285 14.16 -19.11 19.76
C TYR A 285 13.45 -20.43 19.44
N GLY A 286 12.75 -20.50 18.30
CA GLY A 286 11.97 -21.68 17.89
C GLY A 286 10.62 -21.84 18.58
N ASP A 287 10.16 -20.81 19.29
CA ASP A 287 8.84 -20.72 19.92
C ASP A 287 7.73 -20.47 18.90
N VAL A 288 8.01 -19.68 17.87
CA VAL A 288 7.15 -19.46 16.70
C VAL A 288 7.93 -19.82 15.44
N TYR A 289 7.29 -20.53 14.52
CA TYR A 289 7.88 -20.93 13.23
C TYR A 289 6.79 -21.12 12.18
N CYS A 290 7.16 -21.00 10.90
CA CYS A 290 6.25 -21.24 9.78
C CYS A 290 6.06 -22.74 9.56
N GLU A 291 4.81 -23.21 9.53
CA GLU A 291 4.49 -24.59 9.21
C GLU A 291 4.20 -24.79 7.72
N THR A 292 3.60 -23.80 7.07
CA THR A 292 3.20 -23.89 5.66
C THR A 292 4.40 -23.99 4.73
N VAL A 293 4.26 -24.74 3.63
CA VAL A 293 5.31 -24.87 2.60
C VAL A 293 5.60 -23.52 1.96
N LEU A 294 4.56 -22.72 1.68
CA LEU A 294 4.74 -21.36 1.13
C LEU A 294 5.42 -20.42 2.13
N GLY A 295 5.03 -20.45 3.41
CA GLY A 295 5.65 -19.62 4.45
C GLY A 295 7.12 -19.95 4.65
N ARG A 296 7.48 -21.24 4.70
CA ARG A 296 8.89 -21.69 4.75
C ARG A 296 9.68 -21.27 3.52
N THR A 297 9.11 -21.43 2.32
CA THR A 297 9.75 -21.03 1.08
C THR A 297 10.01 -19.53 1.05
N PHE A 298 9.01 -18.72 1.42
CA PHE A 298 9.16 -17.27 1.55
C PHE A 298 10.25 -16.91 2.56
N LEU A 299 10.26 -17.54 3.73
CA LEU A 299 11.24 -17.27 4.78
C LEU A 299 12.68 -17.53 4.31
N VAL A 300 12.94 -18.60 3.55
CA VAL A 300 14.28 -18.89 3.01
C VAL A 300 14.77 -17.76 2.12
N PHE A 301 13.96 -17.31 1.16
CA PHE A 301 14.33 -16.18 0.30
C PHE A 301 14.42 -14.86 1.06
N PHE A 302 13.51 -14.64 2.00
CA PHE A 302 13.48 -13.44 2.82
C PHE A 302 14.72 -13.32 3.70
N LEU A 303 15.22 -14.41 4.30
CA LEU A 303 16.43 -14.38 5.12
C LEU A 303 17.69 -14.09 4.30
N LEU A 304 17.80 -14.59 3.07
CA LEU A 304 18.94 -14.28 2.19
C LEU A 304 19.08 -12.77 1.94
N VAL A 305 17.97 -12.09 1.67
CA VAL A 305 17.95 -10.63 1.43
C VAL A 305 17.95 -9.85 2.75
N GLY A 306 17.18 -10.33 3.71
CA GLY A 306 16.89 -9.66 4.98
C GLY A 306 18.09 -9.58 5.89
N LEU A 307 18.90 -10.64 5.97
CA LEU A 307 20.16 -10.61 6.73
C LEU A 307 21.18 -9.65 6.13
N ALA A 308 21.27 -9.59 4.79
CA ALA A 308 22.14 -8.64 4.12
C ALA A 308 21.71 -7.19 4.41
N MET A 309 20.41 -6.90 4.32
CA MET A 309 19.87 -5.58 4.66
C MET A 309 20.06 -5.23 6.15
N PHE A 310 19.79 -6.17 7.06
CA PHE A 310 19.97 -5.96 8.50
C PHE A 310 21.44 -5.65 8.84
N ALA A 311 22.37 -6.44 8.28
CA ALA A 311 23.80 -6.27 8.48
C ALA A 311 24.33 -4.93 7.93
N SER A 312 23.75 -4.39 6.84
CA SER A 312 24.15 -3.08 6.31
C SER A 312 23.46 -1.91 7.02
N SER A 313 22.16 -2.00 7.28
CA SER A 313 21.35 -0.86 7.73
C SER A 313 21.57 -0.54 9.20
N ILE A 314 21.76 -1.54 10.07
CA ILE A 314 21.91 -1.31 11.51
C ILE A 314 23.20 -0.54 11.86
N PRO A 315 24.40 -0.92 11.38
CA PRO A 315 25.61 -0.15 11.64
C PRO A 315 25.53 1.29 11.12
N GLU A 316 24.95 1.48 9.94
CA GLU A 316 24.80 2.80 9.33
C GLU A 316 23.84 3.69 10.13
N ILE A 317 22.72 3.14 10.61
CA ILE A 317 21.80 3.85 11.52
C ILE A 317 22.53 4.25 12.81
N ILE A 318 23.32 3.35 13.40
CA ILE A 318 24.08 3.63 14.63
C ILE A 318 25.10 4.74 14.41
N GLU A 319 25.81 4.74 13.28
CA GLU A 319 26.78 5.78 12.94
C GLU A 319 26.10 7.15 12.78
N LEU A 320 24.98 7.21 12.07
CA LEU A 320 24.22 8.45 11.83
C LEU A 320 23.58 9.01 13.12
N VAL A 321 23.16 8.14 14.05
CA VAL A 321 22.64 8.56 15.36
C VAL A 321 23.78 8.95 16.31
N GLY A 322 24.92 8.27 16.22
CA GLY A 322 26.09 8.46 17.07
C GLY A 322 26.98 9.66 16.73
N SER A 323 26.79 10.29 15.57
CA SER A 323 27.63 11.42 15.10
C SER A 323 27.39 12.76 15.84
N GLY A 324 26.64 12.77 16.94
CA GLY A 324 26.45 13.94 17.79
C GLY A 324 27.75 14.41 18.45
N SER A 325 27.93 15.73 18.61
CA SER A 325 29.15 16.26 19.25
C SER A 325 29.26 15.76 20.70
N LYS A 326 30.29 14.96 20.99
CA LYS A 326 30.56 14.43 22.34
C LYS A 326 30.79 15.54 23.38
N TYR A 327 31.34 16.67 22.95
CA TYR A 327 31.59 17.86 23.76
C TYR A 327 30.63 18.99 23.35
N GLY A 328 29.36 18.82 23.69
CA GLY A 328 28.35 19.89 23.62
C GLY A 328 28.03 20.44 25.01
N GLY A 329 27.38 21.61 25.05
CA GLY A 329 26.89 22.24 26.29
C GLY A 329 27.51 23.61 26.56
N GLU A 330 26.96 24.30 27.57
CA GLU A 330 27.48 25.58 28.04
C GLU A 330 28.32 25.37 29.31
N LEU A 331 29.45 26.08 29.40
CA LEU A 331 30.27 26.11 30.61
C LEU A 331 29.48 26.77 31.75
N LYS A 332 29.03 25.97 32.72
CA LYS A 332 28.41 26.47 33.93
C LYS A 332 29.46 27.17 34.78
N ARG A 333 29.49 28.50 34.74
CA ARG A 333 30.34 29.31 35.62
C ARG A 333 29.83 29.23 37.06
N GLU A 334 30.59 28.60 37.94
CA GLU A 334 30.33 28.70 39.38
C GLU A 334 30.86 30.03 39.93
N GLN A 335 30.07 30.72 40.75
CA GLN A 335 30.54 31.91 41.47
C GLN A 335 31.52 31.49 42.56
N GLY A 336 32.78 31.87 42.41
CA GLY A 336 33.80 31.64 43.44
C GLY A 336 33.38 32.32 44.75
N LYS A 337 33.39 31.56 45.86
CA LYS A 337 33.33 32.14 47.21
C LYS A 337 34.60 32.97 47.41
N ARG A 338 34.42 34.29 47.58
CA ARG A 338 35.49 35.20 48.02
C ARG A 338 35.89 34.94 49.45
#